data_AF-A0A962USA9-F1
#
_entry.id   AF-A0A962USA9-F1
#
_cell.length_a   1.000
_cell.length_b   1.000
_cell.length_c   1.000
_cell.angle_alpha   90.00
_cell.angle_beta   90.00
_cell.angle_gamma   90.00
#
_symmetry.space_group_name_H-M   'P 1'
#
loop_
_entity.id
_entity.type
_entity.pdbx_description
1 polymer ?
#
loop_
_entity_poly.entity_id
_entity_poly.type
_entity_poly.pdbx_seq_one_letter_code
_entity_poly.pdbx_strand_id
1 'polypeptide(L)'
;SLLGQHFASHGLEVNQVTLNPGADVSLPPFADALRLLDKDRRVKLVTDTEALEENEDDEEEGEGPGRDILGEMEIAARIMITGGDEREDARMTRADRLLIRNAILLAAKSVAEQGREQVLTRDVVAALNNIGRDTGLPEHRRNRALEMGDGMALFCSGLAGQFFDRPGK
;
A
#
# COMPACT_ATOMS: atom_id res chain seq x y z
N SER A 1 4.97 -20.03 -18.30
CA SER A 1 3.60 -20.40 -17.92
C SER A 1 2.85 -20.74 -19.20
N LEU A 2 2.00 -21.76 -19.17
CA LEU A 2 1.15 -22.11 -20.31
C LEU A 2 0.27 -20.92 -20.74
N LEU A 3 -0.20 -20.13 -19.77
CA LEU A 3 -0.97 -18.91 -20.02
C LEU A 3 -0.15 -17.82 -20.74
N GLY A 4 1.12 -17.64 -20.34
CA GLY A 4 2.01 -16.68 -20.99
C GLY A 4 2.30 -17.06 -22.45
N GLN A 5 2.48 -18.35 -22.73
CA GLN A 5 2.65 -18.85 -24.10
C GLN A 5 1.38 -18.68 -24.93
N HIS A 6 0.20 -18.87 -24.33
CA HIS A 6 -1.08 -18.63 -24.98
C HIS A 6 -1.31 -17.16 -25.32
N PHE A 7 -0.93 -16.22 -24.43
CA PHE A 7 -1.01 -14.79 -24.74
C PHE A 7 -0.02 -14.39 -25.84
N ALA A 8 1.21 -14.90 -25.79
CA ALA A 8 2.19 -14.69 -26.86
C ALA A 8 1.71 -15.24 -28.21
N SER A 9 1.04 -16.39 -28.23
CA SER A 9 0.49 -16.97 -29.46
C SER A 9 -0.66 -16.16 -30.07
N HIS A 10 -1.26 -15.25 -29.29
CA HIS A 10 -2.27 -14.30 -29.75
C HIS A 10 -1.68 -12.91 -30.06
N GLY A 11 -0.35 -12.81 -30.16
CA GLY A 11 0.34 -11.57 -30.53
C GLY A 11 0.50 -10.55 -29.40
N LEU A 12 0.27 -10.94 -28.15
CA LEU A 12 0.53 -10.08 -26.99
C LEU A 12 2.00 -10.16 -26.58
N GLU A 13 2.56 -9.02 -26.20
CA GLU A 13 3.85 -8.99 -25.51
C GLU A 13 3.66 -9.41 -24.05
N VAL A 14 4.48 -10.37 -23.59
CA VAL A 14 4.32 -10.97 -22.26
C VAL A 14 5.62 -10.81 -21.47
N ASN A 15 5.58 -10.05 -20.38
CA ASN A 15 6.68 -10.00 -19.41
C ASN A 15 6.48 -11.09 -18.34
N GLN A 16 7.07 -12.26 -18.54
CA GLN A 16 6.93 -13.38 -17.60
C GLN A 16 8.08 -13.42 -16.60
N VAL A 17 7.81 -13.04 -15.36
CA VAL A 17 8.79 -13.06 -14.27
C VAL A 17 8.61 -14.32 -13.42
N THR A 18 9.70 -15.04 -13.17
CA THR A 18 9.72 -16.19 -12.24
C THR A 18 10.28 -15.72 -10.91
N LEU A 19 9.47 -15.81 -9.84
CA LEU A 19 9.90 -15.48 -8.49
C LEU A 19 10.69 -16.66 -7.92
N ASN A 20 12.02 -16.56 -7.93
CA ASN A 20 12.90 -17.50 -7.26
C ASN A 20 13.86 -16.73 -6.33
N PRO A 21 14.48 -17.37 -5.31
CA PRO A 21 15.34 -16.68 -4.35
C PRO A 21 16.57 -15.97 -4.93
N GLY A 22 16.92 -16.22 -6.20
CA GLY A 22 18.04 -15.58 -6.89
C GLY A 22 17.65 -14.46 -7.84
N ALA A 23 16.35 -14.20 -8.04
CA ALA A 23 15.87 -13.17 -8.95
C ALA A 23 15.93 -11.80 -8.25
N ASP A 24 16.59 -10.82 -8.87
CA ASP A 24 16.56 -9.43 -8.40
C ASP A 24 15.24 -8.76 -8.81
N VAL A 25 14.15 -9.23 -8.22
CA VAL A 25 12.80 -8.71 -8.44
C VAL A 25 12.32 -8.05 -7.14
N SER A 26 11.66 -6.92 -7.28
CA SER A 26 11.02 -6.20 -6.17
C SER A 26 9.60 -5.84 -6.60
N LEU A 27 8.63 -6.11 -5.74
CA LEU A 27 7.21 -5.90 -5.94
C LEU A 27 6.66 -5.12 -4.73
N PRO A 28 7.08 -3.86 -4.52
CA PRO A 28 6.68 -3.08 -3.35
C PRO A 28 5.19 -2.68 -3.45
N PRO A 29 4.31 -3.27 -2.63
CA PRO A 29 2.87 -2.99 -2.76
C PRO A 29 2.50 -1.58 -2.31
N PHE A 30 3.36 -0.90 -1.53
CA PHE A 30 3.11 0.43 -0.98
C PHE A 30 3.92 1.55 -1.66
N ALA A 31 4.58 1.28 -2.79
CA ALA A 31 5.45 2.27 -3.45
C ALA A 31 4.71 3.58 -3.81
N ASP A 32 3.43 3.47 -4.17
CA ASP A 32 2.58 4.61 -4.55
C ASP A 32 1.97 5.36 -3.34
N ALA A 33 2.25 4.95 -2.10
CA ALA A 33 1.60 5.50 -0.90
C ALA A 33 1.85 6.99 -0.69
N LEU A 34 3.01 7.52 -1.12
CA LEU A 34 3.32 8.95 -1.01
C LEU A 34 2.40 9.82 -1.90
N ARG A 35 1.91 9.29 -3.03
CA ARG A 35 0.97 9.99 -3.92
C ARG A 35 -0.36 10.31 -3.22
N LEU A 36 -0.69 9.61 -2.14
CA LEU A 36 -1.87 9.92 -1.31
C LEU A 36 -1.74 11.26 -0.58
N LEU A 37 -0.51 11.67 -0.23
CA LEU A 37 -0.25 12.92 0.47
C LEU A 37 -0.35 14.13 -0.48
N ASP A 38 0.06 13.96 -1.73
CA ASP A 38 -0.04 15.00 -2.75
C ASP A 38 -1.50 15.29 -3.11
N LYS A 39 -2.33 14.24 -3.19
CA LYS A 39 -3.79 14.39 -3.38
C LYS A 39 -4.45 15.14 -2.23
N ASP A 40 -4.12 14.81 -0.97
CA ASP A 40 -4.67 15.51 0.21
C ASP A 40 -4.24 16.99 0.24
N ARG A 41 -2.99 17.28 -0.14
CA ARG A 41 -2.50 18.66 -0.29
C ARG A 41 -3.23 19.43 -1.39
N ARG A 42 -3.43 18.83 -2.57
CA ARG A 42 -4.16 19.45 -3.69
C ARG A 42 -5.61 19.73 -3.32
N VAL A 43 -6.30 18.77 -2.68
CA VAL A 43 -7.68 18.96 -2.22
C VAL A 43 -7.77 20.11 -1.22
N LYS A 44 -6.86 20.15 -0.22
CA LYS A 44 -6.80 21.26 0.74
C LYS A 44 -6.54 22.60 0.08
N LEU A 45 -5.61 22.67 -0.86
CA LEU A 45 -5.28 23.90 -1.57
C LEU A 45 -6.47 24.42 -2.40
N VAL A 46 -7.22 23.53 -3.06
CA VAL A 46 -8.45 23.88 -3.79
C VAL A 46 -9.58 24.32 -2.86
N THR A 47 -9.76 23.67 -1.70
CA THR A 47 -10.80 24.08 -0.74
C THR A 47 -10.46 25.36 0.03
N ASP A 48 -9.17 25.65 0.24
CA ASP A 48 -8.71 26.87 0.90
C ASP A 48 -8.67 28.07 -0.09
N THR A 49 -8.76 27.80 -1.39
CA THR A 49 -8.64 28.79 -2.47
C THR A 49 -9.95 28.87 -3.26
N GLU A 50 -11.00 29.45 -2.67
CA GLU A 50 -12.18 29.94 -3.42
C GLU A 50 -11.88 31.17 -4.30
N ALA A 51 -10.61 31.50 -4.51
CA ALA A 51 -10.16 32.47 -5.49
C ALA A 51 -8.67 32.25 -5.71
N LEU A 52 -8.27 31.68 -6.84
CA LEU A 52 -7.10 32.10 -7.62
C LEU A 52 -7.11 31.37 -8.97
N GLU A 53 -6.94 32.20 -9.99
CA GLU A 53 -7.10 31.98 -11.42
C GLU A 53 -6.31 30.79 -12.02
N GLU A 54 -6.91 30.28 -13.10
CA GLU A 54 -6.38 29.37 -14.12
C GLU A 54 -4.84 29.35 -14.22
N ASN A 55 -4.23 28.22 -13.83
CA ASN A 55 -2.97 27.80 -14.43
C ASN A 55 -3.30 26.58 -15.30
N GLU A 56 -3.37 26.84 -16.61
CA GLU A 56 -3.71 25.90 -17.69
C GLU A 56 -2.57 24.93 -18.08
N ASP A 57 -1.69 24.54 -17.16
CA ASP A 57 -0.53 23.68 -17.50
C ASP A 57 -0.28 22.56 -16.47
N ASP A 58 -1.27 21.69 -16.27
CA ASP A 58 -0.99 20.33 -15.82
C ASP A 58 -1.85 19.39 -16.67
N GLU A 59 -1.19 18.75 -17.64
CA GLU A 59 -1.72 17.73 -18.53
C GLU A 59 -2.60 16.75 -17.74
N GLU A 60 -3.92 16.92 -17.87
CA GLU A 60 -4.91 15.91 -17.55
C GLU A 60 -4.75 14.75 -18.54
N GLU A 61 -3.75 13.91 -18.33
CA GLU A 61 -3.78 12.54 -18.85
C GLU A 61 -4.81 11.74 -18.04
N GLY A 62 -6.08 11.86 -18.45
CA GLY A 62 -7.06 10.79 -18.36
C GLY A 62 -8.24 11.04 -17.41
N GLU A 63 -9.31 11.60 -17.97
CA GLU A 63 -10.68 11.43 -17.48
C GLU A 63 -11.06 9.94 -17.37
N GLY A 64 -10.90 9.41 -16.17
CA GLY A 64 -11.45 8.15 -15.68
C GLY A 64 -11.59 8.24 -14.16
N PRO A 65 -12.30 7.32 -13.49
CA PRO A 65 -12.23 7.25 -12.03
C PRO A 65 -10.76 7.00 -11.67
N GLY A 66 -10.07 8.04 -11.18
CA GLY A 66 -8.65 7.96 -10.88
C GLY A 66 -8.37 6.72 -10.03
N ARG A 67 -7.31 5.98 -10.38
CA ARG A 67 -6.91 4.71 -9.74
C ARG A 67 -7.06 4.79 -8.21
N ASP A 68 -7.82 3.87 -7.61
CA ASP A 68 -8.01 3.77 -6.15
C ASP A 68 -6.75 3.18 -5.49
N ILE A 69 -5.68 3.97 -5.48
CA ILE A 69 -4.36 3.59 -4.95
C ILE A 69 -4.47 3.12 -3.50
N LEU A 70 -5.26 3.81 -2.67
CA LEU A 70 -5.46 3.42 -1.27
C LEU A 70 -6.23 2.10 -1.16
N GLY A 71 -7.25 1.89 -1.99
CA GLY A 71 -7.99 0.62 -2.05
C GLY A 71 -7.12 -0.55 -2.49
N GLU A 72 -6.24 -0.36 -3.48
CA GLU A 72 -5.29 -1.40 -3.92
C GLU A 72 -4.30 -1.77 -2.82
N MET A 73 -3.74 -0.78 -2.13
CA MET A 73 -2.85 -1.01 -1.00
C MET A 73 -3.57 -1.63 0.21
N GLU A 74 -4.84 -1.28 0.44
CA GLU A 74 -5.67 -1.97 1.43
C GLU A 74 -5.79 -3.46 1.08
N ILE A 75 -6.10 -3.80 -0.18
CA ILE A 75 -6.20 -5.20 -0.62
C ILE A 75 -4.87 -5.92 -0.41
N ALA A 76 -3.74 -5.32 -0.78
CA ALA A 76 -2.42 -5.90 -0.56
C ALA A 76 -2.12 -6.12 0.93
N ALA A 77 -2.38 -5.13 1.78
CA ALA A 77 -2.20 -5.24 3.23
C ALA A 77 -3.08 -6.35 3.83
N ARG A 78 -4.34 -6.47 3.38
CA ARG A 78 -5.25 -7.52 3.83
C ARG A 78 -4.70 -8.90 3.51
N ILE A 79 -4.22 -9.13 2.28
CA ILE A 79 -3.59 -10.39 1.89
C ILE A 79 -2.37 -10.68 2.76
N MET A 80 -1.55 -9.67 3.07
CA MET A 80 -0.38 -9.84 3.92
C MET A 80 -0.75 -10.17 5.38
N ILE A 81 -1.78 -9.53 5.91
CA ILE A 81 -2.26 -9.74 7.28
C ILE A 81 -2.85 -11.15 7.44
N THR A 82 -3.63 -11.61 6.45
CA THR A 82 -4.37 -12.88 6.53
C THR A 82 -3.64 -14.06 5.90
N GLY A 83 -2.45 -13.83 5.31
CA GLY A 83 -1.77 -14.81 4.47
C GLY A 83 -2.56 -15.20 3.21
N GLY A 84 -3.58 -14.42 2.83
CA GLY A 84 -4.51 -14.74 1.75
C GLY A 84 -5.60 -15.75 2.12
N ASP A 85 -5.77 -16.11 3.40
CA ASP A 85 -6.86 -16.98 3.85
C ASP A 85 -8.22 -16.26 3.77
N GLU A 86 -9.13 -16.77 2.95
CA GLU A 86 -10.46 -16.20 2.72
C GLU A 86 -11.31 -16.13 4.00
N ARG A 87 -11.12 -17.06 4.94
CA ARG A 87 -11.89 -17.11 6.20
C ARG A 87 -11.38 -16.07 7.18
N GLU A 88 -10.09 -15.78 7.17
CA GLU A 88 -9.53 -14.67 7.94
C GLU A 88 -9.95 -13.33 7.34
N ASP A 89 -9.91 -13.19 6.02
CA ASP A 89 -10.36 -11.97 5.34
C ASP A 89 -11.87 -11.70 5.54
N ALA A 90 -12.70 -12.74 5.50
CA ALA A 90 -14.14 -12.63 5.78
C ALA A 90 -14.45 -12.21 7.21
N ARG A 91 -13.57 -12.50 8.18
CA ARG A 91 -13.71 -12.07 9.58
C ARG A 91 -13.32 -10.61 9.79
N MET A 92 -12.73 -9.95 8.79
CA MET A 92 -12.25 -8.59 8.89
C MET A 92 -13.39 -7.57 8.83
N THR A 93 -13.50 -6.79 9.89
CA THR A 93 -14.58 -5.82 10.09
C THR A 93 -14.35 -4.53 9.29
N ARG A 94 -15.36 -3.68 9.17
CA ARG A 94 -15.17 -2.33 8.61
C ARG A 94 -14.19 -1.49 9.43
N ALA A 95 -14.18 -1.67 10.76
CA ALA A 95 -13.24 -0.99 11.66
C ALA A 95 -11.80 -1.44 11.40
N ASP A 96 -11.59 -2.73 11.11
CA ASP A 96 -10.28 -3.27 10.72
C ASP A 96 -9.79 -2.65 9.41
N ARG A 97 -10.66 -2.56 8.40
CA ARG A 97 -10.32 -1.92 7.11
C ARG A 97 -9.93 -0.45 7.30
N LEU A 98 -10.64 0.28 8.16
CA LEU A 98 -10.29 1.66 8.50
C LEU A 98 -8.93 1.73 9.22
N LEU A 99 -8.65 0.80 10.13
CA LEU A 99 -7.37 0.70 10.84
C LEU A 99 -6.20 0.50 9.86
N ILE A 100 -6.35 -0.41 8.89
CA ILE A 100 -5.37 -0.67 7.83
C ILE A 100 -5.12 0.59 6.99
N ARG A 101 -6.19 1.26 6.53
CA ARG A 101 -6.07 2.51 5.76
C ARG A 101 -5.32 3.59 6.54
N ASN A 102 -5.64 3.75 7.84
CA ASN A 102 -4.94 4.70 8.70
C ASN A 102 -3.46 4.35 8.87
N ALA A 103 -3.12 3.07 9.01
CA ALA A 103 -1.73 2.63 9.09
C ALA A 103 -0.94 2.93 7.81
N ILE A 104 -1.54 2.71 6.63
CA ILE A 104 -0.92 3.05 5.33
C ILE A 104 -0.66 4.56 5.23
N LEU A 105 -1.64 5.39 5.60
CA LEU A 105 -1.49 6.85 5.59
C LEU A 105 -0.44 7.33 6.61
N LEU A 106 -0.39 6.71 7.79
CA LEU A 106 0.60 7.02 8.82
C LEU A 106 2.02 6.65 8.35
N ALA A 107 2.17 5.48 7.71
CA ALA A 107 3.42 5.06 7.11
C ALA A 107 3.88 6.04 6.02
N ALA A 108 2.97 6.46 5.12
CA ALA A 108 3.27 7.45 4.09
C ALA A 108 3.78 8.77 4.69
N LYS A 109 3.09 9.31 5.71
CA LYS A 109 3.52 10.53 6.41
C LYS A 109 4.91 10.38 7.01
N SER A 110 5.16 9.29 7.74
CA SER A 110 6.45 9.05 8.39
C SER A 110 7.59 8.91 7.39
N VAL A 111 7.36 8.23 6.26
CA VAL A 111 8.35 8.04 5.20
C VAL A 111 8.64 9.36 4.48
N ALA A 112 7.61 10.17 4.20
CA ALA A 112 7.78 11.50 3.62
C ALA A 112 8.60 12.43 4.53
N GLU A 113 8.34 12.41 5.84
CA GLU A 113 9.10 13.18 6.84
C GLU A 113 10.58 12.75 6.93
N GLN A 114 10.89 11.49 6.60
CA GLN A 114 12.24 10.96 6.51
C GLN A 114 12.93 11.25 5.17
N GLY A 115 12.25 11.88 4.22
CA GLY A 115 12.80 12.17 2.88
C GLY A 115 13.01 10.94 2.01
N ARG A 116 12.32 9.83 2.30
CA ARG A 116 12.37 8.58 1.51
C ARG A 116 11.32 8.62 0.41
N GLU A 117 11.63 8.01 -0.74
CA GLU A 117 10.77 8.06 -1.95
C GLU A 117 9.70 6.98 -2.01
N GLN A 118 9.82 5.89 -1.23
CA GLN A 118 8.89 4.77 -1.25
C GLN A 118 8.60 4.25 0.15
N VAL A 119 7.31 4.00 0.40
CA VAL A 119 6.85 3.27 1.59
C VAL A 119 7.06 1.78 1.36
N LEU A 120 7.69 1.13 2.33
CA LEU A 120 7.93 -0.30 2.34
C LEU A 120 6.92 -1.01 3.26
N THR A 121 6.81 -2.32 3.10
CA THR A 121 5.94 -3.16 3.95
C THR A 121 6.26 -2.97 5.43
N ARG A 122 7.55 -2.90 5.79
CA ARG A 122 7.99 -2.63 7.18
C ARG A 122 7.52 -1.30 7.74
N ASP A 123 7.30 -0.29 6.90
CA ASP A 123 6.83 1.01 7.36
C ASP A 123 5.35 0.94 7.76
N VAL A 124 4.54 0.15 7.04
CA VAL A 124 3.15 -0.12 7.41
C VAL A 124 3.07 -0.98 8.67
N VAL A 125 3.95 -1.99 8.81
CA VAL A 125 4.10 -2.78 10.04
C VAL A 125 4.47 -1.88 11.22
N ALA A 126 5.40 -0.93 11.03
CA ALA A 126 5.75 0.04 12.07
C ALA A 126 4.57 0.95 12.43
N ALA A 127 3.78 1.40 11.45
CA ALA A 127 2.58 2.20 11.68
C ALA A 127 1.52 1.43 12.50
N LEU A 128 1.23 0.17 12.15
CA LEU A 128 0.33 -0.69 12.93
C LEU A 128 0.82 -0.87 14.37
N ASN A 129 2.13 -1.08 14.53
CA ASN A 129 2.80 -1.18 15.82
C ASN A 129 2.70 0.09 16.67
N ASN A 130 2.79 1.26 16.04
CA ASN A 130 2.63 2.55 16.71
C ASN A 130 1.19 2.74 17.18
N ILE A 131 0.21 2.43 16.33
CA ILE A 131 -1.22 2.45 16.70
C ILE A 131 -1.50 1.47 17.86
N GLY A 132 -0.88 0.29 17.83
CA GLY A 132 -0.95 -0.71 18.89
C GLY A 132 -0.41 -0.25 20.26
N ARG A 133 0.43 0.80 20.28
CA ARG A 133 1.04 1.36 21.50
C ARG A 133 0.39 2.67 21.94
N ASP A 134 -0.57 3.21 21.18
CA ASP A 134 -1.23 4.48 21.49
C ASP A 134 -2.23 4.33 22.65
N THR A 135 -1.83 4.76 23.86
CA THR A 135 -2.66 4.70 25.07
C THR A 135 -3.93 5.54 24.99
N GLY A 136 -4.05 6.46 24.02
CA GLY A 136 -5.27 7.21 23.75
C GLY A 136 -6.37 6.39 23.08
N LEU A 137 -6.05 5.23 22.50
CA LEU A 137 -7.03 4.35 21.86
C LEU A 137 -7.55 3.27 22.83
N PRO A 138 -8.81 2.82 22.66
CA PRO A 138 -9.34 1.66 23.39
C PRO A 138 -8.49 0.41 23.19
N GLU A 139 -8.36 -0.40 24.25
CA GLU A 139 -7.50 -1.59 24.27
C GLU A 139 -7.76 -2.56 23.12
N HIS A 140 -9.02 -2.85 22.81
CA HIS A 140 -9.36 -3.77 21.72
C HIS A 140 -8.82 -3.29 20.36
N ARG A 141 -8.77 -1.97 20.11
CA ARG A 141 -8.20 -1.43 18.85
C ARG A 141 -6.69 -1.55 18.82
N ARG A 142 -6.04 -1.36 19.97
CA ARG A 142 -4.59 -1.49 20.11
C ARG A 142 -4.14 -2.93 19.86
N ASN A 143 -4.78 -3.88 20.55
CA ASN A 143 -4.48 -5.31 20.40
C ASN A 143 -4.70 -5.76 18.96
N ARG A 144 -5.80 -5.30 18.33
CA ARG A 144 -6.09 -5.59 16.93
C ARG A 144 -5.03 -5.07 15.97
N ALA A 145 -4.48 -3.87 16.20
CA ALA A 145 -3.40 -3.32 15.38
C ALA A 145 -2.10 -4.13 15.52
N LEU A 146 -1.79 -4.60 16.73
CA LEU A 146 -0.63 -5.46 16.98
C LEU A 146 -0.76 -6.81 16.25
N GLU A 147 -1.91 -7.47 16.34
CA GLU A 147 -2.19 -8.72 15.62
C GLU A 147 -1.98 -8.57 14.09
N MET A 148 -2.49 -7.49 13.50
CA MET A 148 -2.30 -7.20 12.08
C MET A 148 -0.83 -6.93 11.75
N GLY A 149 -0.12 -6.22 12.63
CA GLY A 149 1.30 -5.95 12.49
C GLY A 149 2.13 -7.24 12.49
N ASP A 150 1.82 -8.17 13.39
CA ASP A 150 2.50 -9.46 13.50
C ASP A 150 2.29 -10.34 12.25
N GLY A 151 1.05 -10.42 11.75
CA GLY A 151 0.74 -11.16 10.51
C GLY A 151 1.48 -10.57 9.31
N MET A 152 1.42 -9.24 9.16
CA MET A 152 2.07 -8.54 8.05
C MET A 152 3.61 -8.59 8.11
N ALA A 153 4.21 -8.69 9.30
CA ALA A 153 5.66 -8.76 9.48
C ALA A 153 6.32 -9.99 8.84
N LEU A 154 5.54 -11.05 8.54
CA LEU A 154 6.02 -12.21 7.76
C LEU A 154 6.54 -11.79 6.38
N PHE A 155 6.04 -10.68 5.83
CA PHE A 155 6.45 -10.14 4.54
C PHE A 155 7.65 -9.18 4.63
N CYS A 156 8.23 -8.97 5.81
CA CYS A 156 9.43 -8.13 6.00
C CYS A 156 10.73 -8.94 6.10
N SER A 157 10.67 -10.27 6.03
CA SER A 157 11.82 -11.15 6.21
C SER A 157 11.77 -12.38 5.29
N GLY A 158 12.89 -13.11 5.23
CA GLY A 158 13.01 -14.29 4.39
C GLY A 158 12.77 -13.99 2.90
N LEU A 159 12.25 -14.98 2.18
CA LEU A 159 11.96 -14.86 0.75
C LEU A 159 10.86 -13.83 0.46
N ALA A 160 9.84 -13.73 1.32
CA ALA A 160 8.78 -12.73 1.16
C ALA A 160 9.32 -11.31 1.27
N GLY A 161 10.19 -11.03 2.26
CA GLY A 161 10.85 -9.74 2.40
C GLY A 161 11.72 -9.33 1.21
N GLN A 162 12.36 -10.29 0.54
CA GLN A 162 13.13 -10.00 -0.68
C GLN A 162 12.25 -9.46 -1.81
N PHE A 163 11.02 -9.95 -1.93
CA PHE A 163 10.09 -9.50 -2.96
C PHE A 163 9.28 -8.27 -2.54
N PHE A 164 8.79 -8.21 -1.29
CA PHE A 164 7.74 -7.25 -0.91
C PHE A 164 8.22 -6.13 0.03
N ASP A 165 9.45 -6.19 0.52
CA ASP A 165 9.98 -5.23 1.49
C ASP A 165 11.33 -4.63 1.06
N ARG A 166 11.45 -4.40 -0.26
CA ARG A 166 12.54 -3.64 -0.88
C ARG A 166 11.94 -2.54 -1.77
N PRO A 167 12.66 -1.43 -1.98
CA PRO A 167 12.26 -0.46 -2.99
C PRO A 167 12.14 -1.11 -4.37
N GLY A 168 11.19 -0.63 -5.17
CA GLY A 168 11.06 -0.95 -6.60
C GLY A 168 11.99 -0.08 -7.44
N LYS A 169 12.36 -0.58 -8.61
CA LYS A 169 13.12 0.15 -9.64
C LYS A 169 12.16 0.65 -10.72
#